data_AF-A0A345NSQ6-F1
#
_entry.id   AF-A0A345NSQ6-F1
#
_cell.length_a   1.000
_cell.length_b   1.000
_cell.length_c   1.000
_cell.angle_alpha   90.00
_cell.angle_beta   90.00
_cell.angle_gamma   90.00
#
_symmetry.space_group_name_H-M   'P 1'
#
loop_
_entity.id
_entity.type
_entity.pdbx_description
1 polymer ?
#
loop_
_entity_poly.entity_id
_entity_poly.type
_entity_poly.pdbx_seq_one_letter_code
_entity_poly.pdbx_strand_id
1 'polypeptide(L)'
;MGVSDPADAALRQAVAAHLARYTGQTRTHTESDLRAFLAWCAARHVDPLTAHRVHVELYVQENRRYKPSTIYRRLSVVAGFYRTAVIDGVLTASPADHVRRPHVPPESPTLGLSHLQFEAMLQAGRTSVNINRVCAGSPRRNPPRLRRPRSGSAHR
;
A
#
# COMPACT_ATOMS: atom_id res chain seq x y z
N MET A 1 -28.38 12.59 24.49
CA MET A 1 -27.10 13.18 24.03
C MET A 1 -25.99 12.47 24.75
N GLY A 2 -25.31 11.52 24.09
CA GLY A 2 -24.18 10.80 24.68
C GLY A 2 -22.97 11.70 24.67
N VAL A 3 -22.55 12.18 25.84
CA VAL A 3 -21.26 12.84 26.02
C VAL A 3 -20.22 11.77 25.69
N SER A 4 -19.47 11.95 24.60
CA SER A 4 -18.35 11.06 24.29
C SER A 4 -17.38 11.12 25.46
N ASP A 5 -16.93 9.96 25.94
CA ASP A 5 -15.95 9.90 27.02
C ASP A 5 -14.73 10.77 26.63
N PRO A 6 -14.22 11.65 27.50
CA PRO A 6 -13.02 12.42 27.21
C PRO A 6 -11.83 11.54 26.76
N ALA A 7 -11.75 10.29 27.23
CA ALA A 7 -10.74 9.33 26.77
C ALA A 7 -10.95 8.94 25.28
N ASP A 8 -12.19 8.72 24.86
CA ASP A 8 -12.52 8.43 23.46
C ASP A 8 -12.21 9.62 22.55
N ALA A 9 -12.47 10.84 23.04
CA ALA A 9 -12.15 12.06 22.31
C ALA A 9 -10.63 12.23 22.14
N ALA A 10 -9.85 12.01 23.20
CA ALA A 10 -8.39 12.06 23.16
C ALA A 10 -7.80 11.01 22.21
N LEU A 11 -8.34 9.78 22.23
CA LEU A 11 -7.90 8.72 21.32
C LEU A 11 -8.18 9.07 19.86
N ARG A 12 -9.38 9.57 19.56
CA ARG A 12 -9.75 10.02 18.20
C ARG A 12 -8.83 11.14 17.72
N GLN A 13 -8.51 12.09 18.59
CA GLN A 13 -7.58 13.18 18.27
C GLN A 13 -6.18 12.65 17.97
N ALA A 14 -5.62 11.78 18.82
CA ALA A 14 -4.30 11.19 18.61
C ALA A 14 -4.22 10.38 17.30
N VAL A 15 -5.28 9.62 16.98
CA VAL A 15 -5.37 8.87 15.72
C VAL A 15 -5.41 9.82 14.52
N ALA A 16 -6.25 10.86 14.58
CA ALA A 16 -6.36 11.85 13.51
C ALA A 16 -5.03 12.58 13.26
N ALA A 17 -4.37 13.04 14.33
CA ALA A 17 -3.08 13.72 14.26
C ALA A 17 -1.99 12.82 13.68
N HIS A 18 -1.95 11.55 14.09
CA HIS A 18 -1.00 10.58 13.53
C HIS A 18 -1.23 10.34 12.03
N LEU A 19 -2.48 10.13 11.61
CA LEU A 19 -2.81 9.86 10.20
C LEU A 19 -2.66 11.11 9.31
N ALA A 20 -2.80 12.32 9.85
CA ALA A 20 -2.58 13.58 9.14
C ALA A 20 -1.16 13.71 8.56
N ARG A 21 -0.20 12.95 9.08
CA ARG A 21 1.19 12.90 8.61
C ARG A 21 1.38 12.16 7.29
N TYR A 22 0.37 11.43 6.83
CA TYR A 22 0.46 10.56 5.65
C TYR A 22 -0.61 10.89 4.63
N THR A 23 -0.28 10.67 3.35
CA THR A 23 -1.19 10.83 2.20
C THR A 23 -1.19 9.58 1.32
N GLY A 24 -2.18 9.47 0.43
CA GLY A 24 -2.26 8.38 -0.55
C GLY A 24 -2.25 6.97 0.04
N GLN A 25 -1.61 6.04 -0.66
CA GLN A 25 -1.56 4.62 -0.28
C GLN A 25 -0.90 4.38 1.08
N THR A 26 0.11 5.20 1.44
CA THR A 26 0.78 5.12 2.74
C THR A 26 -0.20 5.40 3.88
N ARG A 27 -1.09 6.40 3.73
CA ARG A 27 -2.13 6.67 4.72
C ARG A 27 -3.06 5.47 4.92
N THR A 28 -3.53 4.87 3.83
CA THR A 28 -4.42 3.70 3.87
C THR A 28 -3.77 2.50 4.57
N HIS A 29 -2.50 2.22 4.26
CA HIS A 29 -1.76 1.14 4.91
C HIS A 29 -1.52 1.40 6.40
N THR A 30 -1.11 2.62 6.76
CA THR A 30 -0.93 3.04 8.15
C THR A 30 -2.24 2.96 8.93
N GLU A 31 -3.34 3.44 8.36
CA GLU A 31 -4.66 3.36 8.99
C GLU A 31 -5.08 1.90 9.23
N SER A 32 -4.92 1.03 8.25
CA SER A 32 -5.25 -0.39 8.36
C SER A 32 -4.45 -1.08 9.47
N ASP A 33 -3.14 -0.82 9.53
CA ASP A 33 -2.27 -1.37 10.57
C ASP A 33 -2.62 -0.84 11.97
N LEU A 34 -2.88 0.47 12.08
CA LEU A 34 -3.25 1.09 13.34
C LEU A 34 -4.61 0.56 13.82
N ARG A 35 -5.57 0.40 12.92
CA ARG A 35 -6.89 -0.20 13.23
C ARG A 35 -6.75 -1.62 13.77
N ALA A 36 -5.84 -2.43 13.21
CA ALA A 36 -5.58 -3.78 13.71
C ALA A 36 -5.08 -3.77 15.16
N PHE A 37 -4.23 -2.80 15.52
CA PHE A 37 -3.76 -2.62 16.90
C PHE A 37 -4.88 -2.15 17.83
N LEU A 38 -5.67 -1.13 17.43
CA LEU A 38 -6.77 -0.61 18.24
C LEU A 38 -7.86 -1.68 18.48
N ALA A 39 -8.17 -2.50 17.47
CA ALA A 39 -9.08 -3.62 17.62
C ALA A 39 -8.56 -4.68 18.59
N TRP A 40 -7.24 -4.92 18.57
CA TRP A 40 -6.59 -5.82 19.53
C TRP A 40 -6.66 -5.30 20.96
N CYS A 41 -6.45 -4.00 21.16
CA CYS A 41 -6.61 -3.32 22.46
C CYS A 41 -8.04 -3.45 22.98
N ALA A 42 -9.04 -3.16 22.14
CA ALA A 42 -10.44 -3.29 22.49
C ALA A 42 -10.81 -4.72 22.91
N ALA A 43 -10.31 -5.74 22.19
CA ALA A 43 -10.55 -7.15 22.52
C ALA A 43 -9.93 -7.60 23.85
N ARG A 44 -8.99 -6.83 24.42
CA ARG A 44 -8.30 -7.12 25.69
C ARG A 44 -8.64 -6.16 26.81
N HIS A 45 -9.59 -5.25 26.57
CA HIS A 45 -9.93 -4.17 27.50
C HIS A 45 -8.69 -3.36 27.92
N VAL A 46 -7.74 -3.20 27.00
CA VAL A 46 -6.57 -2.35 27.18
C VAL A 46 -6.88 -1.01 26.54
N ASP A 47 -6.85 0.06 27.32
CA ASP A 47 -6.89 1.41 26.74
C ASP A 47 -5.59 1.65 25.96
N PRO A 48 -5.66 1.96 24.65
CA PRO A 48 -4.50 2.27 23.83
C PRO A 48 -3.64 3.41 24.36
N LEU A 49 -4.22 4.42 25.02
CA LEU A 49 -3.50 5.58 25.54
C LEU A 49 -2.81 5.26 26.87
N THR A 50 -3.34 4.36 27.69
CA THR A 50 -2.67 3.90 28.93
C THR A 50 -1.89 2.61 28.74
N ALA A 51 -1.71 2.15 27.51
CA ALA A 51 -1.02 0.89 27.26
C ALA A 51 0.46 0.99 27.65
N HIS A 52 0.98 -0.05 28.30
CA HIS A 52 2.39 -0.17 28.63
C HIS A 52 3.15 -1.00 27.61
N ARG A 53 4.49 -0.96 27.67
CA ARG A 53 5.40 -1.79 26.87
C ARG A 53 4.97 -3.26 26.81
N VAL A 54 4.54 -3.83 27.94
CA VAL A 54 4.09 -5.23 28.04
C VAL A 54 2.91 -5.51 27.10
N HIS A 55 1.98 -4.57 26.94
CA HIS A 55 0.85 -4.74 26.03
C HIS A 55 1.31 -4.75 24.56
N VAL A 56 2.28 -3.92 24.21
CA VAL A 56 2.84 -3.90 22.84
C VAL A 56 3.64 -5.18 22.56
N GLU A 57 4.38 -5.69 23.54
CA GLU A 57 5.05 -6.99 23.43
C GLU A 57 4.04 -8.13 23.28
N LEU A 58 2.97 -8.13 24.07
CA LEU A 58 1.89 -9.11 23.96
C LEU A 58 1.22 -9.07 22.57
N TYR A 59 0.95 -7.87 22.04
CA TYR A 59 0.45 -7.70 20.67
C TYR A 59 1.38 -8.37 19.65
N VAL A 60 2.70 -8.19 19.78
CA VAL A 60 3.68 -8.84 18.89
C VAL A 60 3.66 -10.36 19.03
N GLN A 61 3.64 -10.88 20.27
CA GLN A 61 3.64 -12.31 20.55
C GLN A 61 2.43 -13.02 19.93
N GLU A 62 1.25 -12.42 20.03
CA GLU A 62 0.02 -13.00 19.50
C GLU A 62 -0.13 -12.84 17.98
N ASN A 63 0.61 -11.91 17.39
CA ASN A 63 0.69 -11.73 15.94
C ASN A 63 1.83 -12.54 15.29
N ARG A 64 2.49 -13.46 16.03
CA ARG A 64 3.58 -14.30 15.52
C ARG A 64 3.22 -15.20 14.33
N ARG A 65 1.93 -15.43 14.07
CA ARG A 65 1.46 -16.14 12.88
C ARG A 65 1.76 -15.41 11.56
N TYR A 66 2.03 -14.11 11.62
CA TYR A 66 2.39 -13.32 10.43
C TYR A 66 3.89 -13.36 10.16
N LYS A 67 4.28 -13.10 8.90
CA LYS A 67 5.69 -12.96 8.53
C LYS A 67 6.38 -11.86 9.35
N PRO A 68 7.68 -12.01 9.72
CA PRO A 68 8.41 -11.00 10.50
C PRO A 68 8.36 -9.59 9.91
N SER A 69 8.42 -9.46 8.58
CA SER A 69 8.30 -8.17 7.88
C SER A 69 6.94 -7.48 8.08
N THR A 70 5.86 -8.26 8.20
CA THR A 70 4.52 -7.72 8.47
C THR A 70 4.40 -7.22 9.90
N ILE A 71 4.93 -7.99 10.85
CA ILE A 71 4.97 -7.62 12.27
C ILE A 71 5.80 -6.34 12.44
N TYR A 72 6.95 -6.25 11.78
CA TYR A 72 7.81 -5.07 11.83
C TYR A 72 7.13 -3.81 11.28
N ARG A 73 6.44 -3.92 10.14
CA ARG A 73 5.69 -2.81 9.55
C ARG A 73 4.58 -2.32 10.48
N ARG A 74 3.78 -3.24 11.02
CA ARG A 74 2.72 -2.91 12.01
C ARG A 74 3.31 -2.27 13.27
N LEU A 75 4.41 -2.81 13.80
CA LEU A 75 5.06 -2.26 14.98
C LEU A 75 5.64 -0.86 14.73
N SER A 76 6.13 -0.60 13.51
CA SER A 76 6.60 0.73 13.11
C SER A 76 5.47 1.76 13.10
N VAL A 77 4.27 1.37 12.66
CA VAL A 77 3.06 2.22 12.74
C VAL A 77 2.67 2.49 14.19
N VAL A 78 2.59 1.46 15.03
CA VAL A 78 2.26 1.60 16.46
C VAL A 78 3.28 2.50 17.19
N ALA A 79 4.57 2.31 16.95
CA ALA A 79 5.61 3.15 17.52
C ALA A 79 5.52 4.61 17.03
N GLY A 80 5.18 4.80 15.75
CA GLY A 80 4.94 6.13 15.17
C GLY A 80 3.72 6.82 15.78
N PHE A 81 2.66 6.07 16.08
CA PHE A 81 1.45 6.56 16.75
C PHE A 81 1.78 7.07 18.16
N TYR A 82 2.43 6.25 18.99
CA TYR A 82 2.82 6.66 20.35
C TYR A 82 3.76 7.86 20.35
N ARG A 83 4.69 7.94 19.40
CA ARG A 83 5.54 9.13 19.25
C ARG A 83 4.75 10.39 18.94
N THR A 84 3.75 10.31 18.05
CA THR A 84 2.87 11.45 17.76
C THR A 84 2.05 11.83 18.98
N ALA A 85 1.49 10.86 19.72
CA ALA A 85 0.73 11.13 20.94
C ALA A 85 1.57 11.81 22.03
N VAL A 86 2.87 11.52 22.12
CA VAL A 86 3.80 12.24 23.01
C VAL A 86 4.07 13.66 22.52
N ILE A 87 4.31 13.85 21.21
CA ILE A 87 4.53 15.20 20.62
C ILE A 87 3.33 16.11 20.85
N ASP A 88 2.12 15.57 20.69
CA ASP A 88 0.86 16.32 20.85
C ASP A 88 0.48 16.52 22.32
N GLY A 89 1.29 16.03 23.27
CA GLY A 89 1.06 16.16 24.71
C GLY A 89 -0.07 15.28 25.26
N VAL A 90 -0.62 14.36 24.45
CA VAL A 90 -1.62 13.38 24.88
C VAL A 90 -1.00 12.36 25.85
N LEU A 91 0.28 12.03 25.65
CA LEU A 91 1.04 11.13 26.53
C LEU A 91 2.32 11.80 27.04
N THR A 92 2.70 11.52 28.29
CA THR A 92 3.95 12.01 28.88
C THR A 92 5.18 11.23 28.39
N ALA A 93 5.02 9.96 28.02
CA ALA A 93 6.09 9.09 27.51
C ALA A 93 5.55 7.99 26.58
N SER A 94 6.37 7.56 25.61
CA SER A 94 5.99 6.54 24.62
C SER A 94 6.24 5.13 25.17
N PRO A 95 5.20 4.30 25.37
CA PRO A 95 5.36 2.92 25.84
C PRO A 95 6.06 2.01 24.81
N ALA A 96 6.14 2.44 23.54
CA ALA A 96 6.79 1.70 22.46
C ALA A 96 8.31 1.87 22.40
N ASP A 97 8.87 2.82 23.14
CA ASP A 97 10.31 3.15 23.06
C ASP A 97 11.21 2.04 23.60
N HIS A 98 10.67 1.22 24.52
CA HIS A 98 11.41 0.14 25.15
C HIS A 98 11.10 -1.26 24.57
N VAL A 99 10.15 -1.37 23.64
CA VAL A 99 9.73 -2.66 23.08
C VAL A 99 10.87 -3.28 22.27
N ARG A 100 11.24 -4.53 22.58
CA ARG A 100 12.20 -5.27 21.76
C ARG A 100 11.62 -5.49 20.37
N ARG A 101 12.17 -4.76 19.38
CA ARG A 101 11.80 -4.94 17.98
C ARG A 101 12.30 -6.30 17.49
N PRO A 102 11.47 -7.08 16.78
CA PRO A 102 11.96 -8.26 16.09
C PRO A 102 13.11 -7.85 15.17
N HIS A 103 14.23 -8.55 15.25
CA HIS A 103 15.34 -8.34 14.32
C HIS A 103 14.86 -8.75 12.93
N VAL A 104 14.72 -7.76 12.05
CA VAL A 104 14.50 -7.98 10.63
C VAL A 104 15.81 -7.61 9.96
N PRO A 105 16.57 -8.59 9.42
CA PRO A 105 17.68 -8.28 8.54
C PRO A 105 17.17 -7.38 7.41
N PRO A 106 17.95 -6.40 6.94
CA PRO A 106 17.59 -5.59 5.78
C PRO A 106 17.64 -6.48 4.53
N GLU A 107 16.67 -7.37 4.37
CA GLU A 107 16.45 -8.01 3.09
C GLU A 107 15.60 -7.06 2.25
N SER A 108 16.23 -6.48 1.24
CA SER A 108 15.55 -6.37 -0.05
C SER A 108 15.32 -7.82 -0.51
N PRO A 109 14.07 -8.32 -0.60
CA PRO A 109 13.79 -9.51 -1.39
C PRO A 109 13.76 -9.12 -2.88
N THR A 110 14.70 -8.27 -3.29
CA THR A 110 15.07 -8.10 -4.67
C THR A 110 16.38 -8.86 -4.78
N LEU A 111 16.27 -10.18 -5.03
CA LEU A 111 17.21 -10.79 -5.95
C LEU A 111 17.29 -9.82 -7.13
N GLY A 112 18.39 -9.07 -7.22
CA GLY A 112 18.63 -8.23 -8.37
C GLY A 112 18.48 -9.12 -9.60
N LEU A 113 17.67 -8.70 -10.57
CA LEU A 113 17.51 -9.43 -11.82
C LEU A 113 18.90 -9.80 -12.32
N SER A 114 19.18 -11.09 -12.50
CA SER A 114 20.42 -11.48 -13.16
C SER A 114 20.42 -10.88 -14.57
N HIS A 115 21.58 -10.62 -15.14
CA HIS A 115 21.67 -10.05 -16.49
C HIS A 115 20.85 -10.85 -17.51
N LEU A 116 20.83 -12.18 -17.39
CA LEU A 116 20.00 -13.07 -18.22
C LEU A 116 18.50 -12.91 -17.96
N GLN A 117 18.07 -12.69 -16.72
CA GLN A 117 16.67 -12.41 -16.39
C GLN A 117 16.22 -11.05 -16.91
N PHE A 118 17.11 -10.05 -16.91
CA PHE A 118 16.87 -8.74 -17.48
C PHE A 118 16.76 -8.80 -19.01
N GLU A 119 17.67 -9.51 -19.68
CA GLU A 119 17.60 -9.76 -21.13
C GLU A 119 16.33 -10.53 -21.52
N ALA A 120 15.95 -11.55 -20.74
CA ALA A 120 14.71 -12.30 -20.96
C ALA A 120 13.47 -11.40 -20.83
N MET A 121 13.46 -10.47 -19.87
CA MET A 121 12.38 -9.49 -19.69
C MET A 121 12.32 -8.48 -20.85
N LEU A 122 13.47 -7.97 -21.32
CA LEU A 122 13.54 -7.06 -22.47
C LEU A 122 13.07 -7.76 -23.76
N GLN A 123 13.44 -9.02 -23.95
CA GLN A 123 13.02 -9.79 -25.11
C GLN A 123 11.52 -10.09 -25.09
N ALA A 124 10.96 -10.42 -23.93
CA ALA A 124 9.52 -10.62 -23.75
C ALA A 124 8.71 -9.35 -24.03
N GLY A 125 9.21 -8.17 -23.65
CA GLY A 125 8.58 -6.88 -23.97
C GLY A 125 8.64 -6.50 -25.46
N ARG A 126 9.63 -7.01 -26.21
CA ARG A 126 9.75 -6.81 -27.66
C ARG A 126 8.85 -7.75 -28.46
N THR A 127 8.62 -8.98 -27.98
CA THR A 127 7.74 -9.96 -28.62
C THR A 127 6.27 -9.84 -28.21
N SER A 128 5.95 -9.08 -27.15
CA SER A 128 4.57 -8.73 -26.84
C SER A 128 4.00 -7.85 -27.96
N VAL A 129 3.19 -8.44 -28.83
CA VAL A 129 2.33 -7.70 -29.76
C VAL A 129 1.45 -6.78 -28.93
N ASN A 130 1.73 -5.48 -29.01
CA ASN A 130 0.96 -4.45 -28.34
C ASN A 130 -0.45 -4.37 -28.96
N ILE A 131 -1.44 -4.99 -28.31
CA ILE A 131 -2.87 -4.90 -28.70
C ILE A 131 -3.37 -3.44 -28.68
N ASN A 132 -2.75 -2.55 -27.89
CA ASN A 132 -3.08 -1.12 -27.85
C ASN A 132 -2.45 -0.30 -28.99
N ARG A 133 -1.81 -0.92 -30.00
CA ARG A 133 -1.35 -0.21 -31.21
C ARG A 133 -2.34 -0.28 -32.39
N VAL A 134 -3.47 -0.98 -32.26
CA VAL A 134 -4.49 -1.04 -33.31
C VAL A 134 -5.62 -0.05 -32.99
N CYS A 135 -5.35 1.26 -33.08
CA CYS A 135 -6.44 2.25 -33.17
C CYS A 135 -6.03 3.64 -33.70
N ALA A 136 -4.76 3.91 -34.03
CA ALA A 136 -4.36 5.22 -34.57
C ALA A 136 -3.70 5.06 -35.95
N GLY A 137 -4.50 5.17 -37.02
CA GLY A 137 -3.98 5.41 -38.37
C GLY A 137 -4.66 4.63 -39.49
N SER A 138 -5.95 4.83 -39.72
CA SER A 138 -6.55 4.49 -41.03
C SER A 138 -6.18 5.59 -42.04
N PRO A 139 -5.50 5.29 -43.17
CA PRO A 139 -5.30 6.27 -44.21
C PRO A 139 -6.59 6.43 -45.03
N ARG A 140 -7.07 7.68 -45.18
CA ARG A 140 -8.10 8.03 -46.18
C ARG A 140 -7.54 7.67 -47.58
N ARG A 141 -7.94 6.51 -48.12
CA ARG A 141 -7.77 6.22 -49.55
C ARG A 141 -8.85 6.94 -50.33
N ASN A 142 -8.43 7.91 -51.13
CA ASN A 142 -9.22 8.53 -52.19
C ASN A 142 -9.52 7.46 -53.27
N PRO A 143 -10.77 7.26 -53.74
CA PRO A 143 -11.05 6.24 -54.76
C PRO A 143 -10.51 6.67 -56.13
N PRO A 144 -9.83 5.78 -56.89
CA PRO A 144 -9.41 6.09 -58.25
C PRO A 144 -10.60 5.99 -59.21
N ARG A 145 -10.75 7.03 -60.05
CA ARG A 145 -11.70 7.06 -61.17
C ARG A 145 -11.37 5.93 -62.15
N LEU A 146 -12.26 4.94 -62.26
CA LEU A 146 -12.17 3.91 -63.28
C LEU A 146 -12.57 4.49 -64.65
N ARG A 147 -11.57 4.68 -65.51
CA ARG A 147 -11.74 4.86 -66.97
C ARG A 147 -12.42 3.62 -67.54
N ARG A 148 -13.53 3.80 -68.26
CA ARG A 148 -14.17 2.76 -69.07
C ARG A 148 -13.33 2.48 -70.33
N PRO A 149 -12.92 1.24 -70.61
CA PRO A 149 -12.52 0.84 -71.95
C PRO A 149 -13.72 0.32 -72.75
N ARG A 150 -13.76 0.72 -74.03
CA ARG A 150 -14.64 0.20 -75.08
C ARG A 150 -14.12 -1.16 -75.58
N SER A 151 -15.02 -2.11 -75.76
CA SER A 151 -14.97 -3.17 -76.77
C SER A 151 -16.38 -3.74 -76.88
N GLY A 152 -17.01 -3.90 -78.04
CA GLY A 152 -16.45 -4.17 -79.37
C GLY A 152 -16.79 -5.61 -79.72
N SER A 153 -17.77 -5.76 -80.61
CA SER A 153 -18.42 -6.98 -81.11
C SER A 153 -17.55 -8.21 -81.34
N ALA A 154 -18.18 -9.39 -81.17
CA ALA A 154 -17.98 -10.53 -82.06
C ALA A 154 -19.35 -11.14 -82.38
N HIS A 155 -19.70 -11.14 -83.66
CA HIS A 155 -20.81 -11.90 -84.25
C HIS A 155 -20.40 -13.37 -84.41
N ARG A 156 -21.45 -14.21 -84.50
CA ARG A 156 -21.55 -15.47 -85.25
C ARG A 156 -20.63 -15.58 -86.47
#